data_AF-A0A158KYW0-F1
#
_entry.id   AF-A0A158KYW0-F1
#
_cell.length_a   1.000
_cell.length_b   1.000
_cell.length_c   1.000
_cell.angle_alpha   90.00
_cell.angle_beta   90.00
_cell.angle_gamma   90.00
#
_symmetry.space_group_name_H-M   'P 1'
#
loop_
_entity.id
_entity.type
_entity.pdbx_description
1 polymer ?
#
loop_
_entity_poly.entity_id
_entity_poly.type
_entity_poly.pdbx_seq_one_letter_code
_entity_poly.pdbx_strand_id
1 'polypeptide(L)'
;MVGAVVKYFVILVGSHWCDISPDVFKPHCTPGFSTVTCDTFDASGALVEIRRDDLRLFFPHTSVLLIVNVIDSKAGSAFGLLDGGDG
;
A
#
# COMPACT_ATOMS: atom_id res chain seq x y z
N MET A 1 -13.02 -13.11 21.35
CA MET A 1 -13.15 -12.95 19.88
C MET A 1 -11.99 -12.08 19.43
N VAL A 2 -11.05 -12.64 18.66
CA VAL A 2 -10.04 -11.81 17.98
C VAL A 2 -10.75 -11.25 16.76
N GLY A 3 -11.09 -9.96 16.78
CA GLY A 3 -11.70 -9.30 15.63
C GLY A 3 -10.76 -9.37 14.43
N ALA A 4 -11.30 -9.54 13.23
CA ALA A 4 -10.50 -9.49 12.01
C ALA A 4 -9.72 -8.15 11.97
N VAL A 5 -8.40 -8.22 11.90
CA VAL A 5 -7.56 -7.04 11.74
C VAL A 5 -7.73 -6.59 10.30
N VAL A 6 -8.53 -5.55 10.09
CA VAL A 6 -8.68 -4.90 8.79
C VAL A 6 -7.36 -4.23 8.45
N LYS A 7 -6.74 -4.62 7.34
CA LYS A 7 -5.56 -3.94 6.80
C LYS A 7 -5.90 -3.32 5.47
N TYR A 8 -5.21 -2.25 5.11
CA TYR A 8 -5.33 -1.60 3.82
C TYR A 8 -4.04 -1.73 3.04
N PHE A 9 -4.16 -1.84 1.73
CA PHE A 9 -3.03 -1.83 0.80
C PHE A 9 -3.11 -0.56 -0.06
N VAL A 10 -2.03 0.20 -0.05
CA VAL A 10 -1.93 1.52 -0.68
C VAL A 10 -0.93 1.43 -1.83
N ILE A 11 -1.32 1.95 -2.99
CA ILE A 11 -0.46 2.07 -4.18
C ILE A 11 -0.18 3.55 -4.41
N LEU A 12 1.11 3.89 -4.49
CA LEU A 12 1.62 5.23 -4.69
C LEU A 12 2.25 5.37 -6.08
N VAL A 13 2.10 6.56 -6.68
CA VAL A 13 2.69 6.89 -7.96
C VAL A 13 4.21 6.99 -7.85
N GLY A 14 4.93 6.36 -8.79
CA GLY A 14 6.38 6.40 -8.87
C GLY A 14 7.11 5.53 -7.83
N SER A 15 8.37 5.23 -8.12
CA SER A 15 9.26 4.45 -7.24
C SER A 15 10.12 5.32 -6.31
N HIS A 16 10.05 6.64 -6.41
CA HIS A 16 10.88 7.59 -5.63
C HIS A 16 10.64 7.50 -4.11
N TRP A 17 9.50 6.95 -3.68
CA TRP A 17 9.23 6.70 -2.26
C TRP A 17 10.22 5.72 -1.63
N CYS A 18 10.78 4.80 -2.43
CA CYS A 18 11.83 3.88 -2.00
C CYS A 18 13.14 4.59 -1.63
N ASP A 19 13.40 5.75 -2.25
CA ASP A 19 14.58 6.56 -1.96
C ASP A 19 14.33 7.48 -0.76
N ILE A 20 13.10 8.01 -0.64
CA ILE A 20 12.71 8.91 0.46
C ILE A 20 12.63 8.17 1.80
N SER A 21 12.02 6.98 1.80
CA SER A 21 11.84 6.19 3.01
C SER A 21 12.09 4.70 2.72
N PRO A 22 13.36 4.30 2.56
CA PRO A 22 13.72 2.94 2.20
C PRO A 22 13.24 1.92 3.23
N ASP A 23 13.22 2.27 4.52
CA ASP A 23 12.77 1.34 5.57
C ASP A 23 11.30 0.95 5.43
N VAL A 24 10.48 1.84 4.85
CA VAL A 24 9.05 1.60 4.62
C VAL A 24 8.81 0.91 3.28
N PHE A 25 9.52 1.33 2.23
CA PHE A 25 9.18 1.03 0.83
C PHE A 25 10.16 0.12 0.09
N LYS A 26 11.38 -0.09 0.59
CA LYS A 26 12.38 -0.94 -0.08
C LYS A 26 11.91 -2.38 -0.34
N PRO A 27 11.14 -3.04 0.56
CA PRO A 27 10.56 -4.35 0.28
C PRO A 27 9.46 -4.35 -0.80
N HIS A 28 9.01 -3.16 -1.22
CA HIS A 28 7.80 -2.94 -2.00
C HIS A 28 8.05 -2.00 -3.19
N CYS A 29 9.29 -1.98 -3.66
CA CYS A 29 9.70 -1.12 -4.75
C CYS A 29 9.51 -1.82 -6.10
N THR A 30 8.65 -1.27 -6.95
CA THR A 30 8.43 -1.76 -8.31
C THR A 30 8.72 -0.64 -9.31
N PRO A 31 9.26 -0.92 -10.51
CA PRO A 31 9.40 0.10 -11.53
C PRO A 31 8.06 0.80 -11.80
N GLY A 32 7.99 2.11 -11.54
CA GLY A 32 6.82 2.95 -11.81
C GLY A 32 5.85 3.16 -10.64
N PHE A 33 5.93 2.39 -9.54
CA PHE A 33 5.05 2.58 -8.37
C PHE A 33 5.67 2.04 -7.08
N SER A 34 5.16 2.52 -5.95
CA SER A 34 5.53 2.03 -4.61
C SER A 34 4.29 1.53 -3.88
N THR A 35 4.42 0.53 -3.02
CA THR A 35 3.27 0.04 -2.23
C THR A 35 3.56 0.03 -0.74
N VAL A 36 2.50 0.15 0.06
CA VAL A 36 2.59 0.08 1.53
C VAL A 36 1.29 -0.45 2.11
N THR A 37 1.39 -1.25 3.16
CA THR A 37 0.23 -1.65 3.97
C THR A 37 0.04 -0.72 5.15
N CYS A 38 -1.20 -0.42 5.51
CA CYS A 38 -1.54 0.39 6.68
C CYS A 38 -2.75 -0.19 7.43
N ASP A 39 -2.93 0.24 8.68
CA ASP A 39 -4.03 -0.20 9.55
C ASP A 39 -5.25 0.69 9.37
N THR A 40 -5.03 1.98 9.14
CA THR A 40 -6.09 2.96 8.87
C THR A 40 -5.62 4.01 7.88
N PHE A 41 -6.57 4.68 7.23
CA PHE A 41 -6.30 5.88 6.43
C PHE A 41 -7.38 6.94 6.64
N ASP A 42 -7.02 8.20 6.43
CA ASP A 42 -7.93 9.34 6.36
C ASP A 42 -7.59 10.17 5.11
N ALA A 43 -8.56 10.29 4.21
CA ALA A 43 -8.46 11.05 2.97
C ALA A 43 -9.35 12.31 2.97
N SER A 44 -9.93 12.69 4.11
CA SER A 44 -10.79 13.88 4.23
C SER A 44 -10.00 15.19 4.24
N GLY A 45 -8.72 15.15 4.61
CA GLY A 45 -7.85 16.30 4.72
C GLY A 45 -7.21 16.74 3.39
N ALA A 46 -6.35 17.75 3.48
CA ALA A 46 -5.56 18.24 2.34
C ALA A 46 -4.51 17.22 1.85
N LEU A 47 -4.12 16.28 2.73
CA LEU A 47 -3.25 15.15 2.44
C LEU A 47 -3.97 13.87 2.85
N VAL A 48 -3.56 12.76 2.25
CA VAL A 48 -3.95 11.43 2.70
C VAL A 48 -3.04 11.03 3.87
N GLU A 49 -3.61 10.89 5.05
CA GLU A 49 -2.94 10.32 6.22
C GLU A 49 -3.12 8.80 6.19
N ILE A 50 -2.03 8.04 6.32
CA ILE A 50 -2.10 6.61 6.61
C ILE A 50 -1.37 6.31 7.92
N ARG A 51 -1.89 5.35 8.67
CA ARG A 51 -1.28 4.87 9.92
C ARG A 51 -0.83 3.43 9.76
N ARG A 52 0.44 3.18 10.03
CA ARG A 52 1.05 1.84 10.00
C ARG A 52 1.83 1.67 11.28
N ASP A 53 1.39 0.76 12.14
CA ASP A 53 1.98 0.59 13.48
C ASP A 53 2.00 1.94 14.23
N ASP A 54 3.17 2.39 14.69
CA ASP A 54 3.36 3.69 15.35
C ASP A 54 3.68 4.85 14.38
N LEU A 55 3.72 4.59 13.07
CA LEU A 55 4.06 5.57 12.05
C LEU A 55 2.81 6.23 11.46
N ARG A 56 2.91 7.55 11.25
CA ARG A 56 1.98 8.32 10.43
C ARG A 56 2.69 8.82 9.20
N LEU A 57 2.12 8.53 8.04
CA LEU A 57 2.64 8.95 6.75
C LEU A 57 1.62 9.83 6.06
N PHE A 58 2.08 10.90 5.42
CA PHE A 58 1.22 11.87 4.74
C PHE A 58 1.59 11.94 3.27
N PHE A 59 0.61 11.74 2.39
CA PHE A 59 0.80 11.75 0.94
C PHE A 59 -0.08 12.82 0.30
N PRO A 60 0.41 13.51 -0.73
CA PRO A 60 -0.46 14.25 -1.63
C PRO A 60 -1.51 13.30 -2.22
N HIS A 61 -2.75 13.79 -2.41
CA HIS A 61 -3.81 13.01 -3.06
C HIS A 61 -3.40 12.50 -4.45
N THR A 62 -2.70 13.33 -5.21
CA THR A 62 -2.19 12.98 -6.55
C THR A 62 -1.14 11.88 -6.52
N SER A 63 -0.54 11.62 -5.36
CA SER A 63 0.44 10.55 -5.19
C SER A 63 -0.19 9.21 -4.85
N VAL A 64 -1.44 9.17 -4.40
CA VAL A 64 -2.16 7.95 -4.05
C VAL A 64 -2.98 7.48 -5.24
N LEU A 65 -2.60 6.35 -5.83
CA LEU A 65 -3.31 5.76 -6.97
C LEU A 65 -4.52 4.95 -6.51
N LEU A 66 -4.37 4.18 -5.43
CA LEU A 66 -5.41 3.28 -4.94
C LEU A 66 -5.20 2.93 -3.47
N ILE A 67 -6.30 2.81 -2.71
CA ILE A 67 -6.33 2.20 -1.38
C ILE A 67 -7.40 1.11 -1.38
N VAL A 68 -7.01 -0.12 -1.06
CA VAL A 68 -7.94 -1.27 -0.99
C VAL A 68 -7.98 -1.86 0.41
N ASN A 69 -9.15 -2.30 0.85
CA ASN A 69 -9.32 -3.07 2.08
C ASN A 69 -8.92 -4.53 1.83
N VAL A 70 -7.99 -5.04 2.62
CA VAL A 70 -7.56 -6.42 2.66
C VAL A 70 -8.32 -7.11 3.80
N ILE A 71 -9.46 -7.71 3.46
CA ILE A 71 -10.22 -8.53 4.39
C ILE A 71 -9.58 -9.93 4.39
N ASP A 72 -8.89 -10.27 5.47
CA ASP A 72 -8.26 -11.58 5.58
C ASP A 72 -9.31 -12.69 5.59
N SER A 73 -9.40 -13.39 4.47
CA SER A 73 -9.97 -14.72 4.37
C SER A 73 -9.27 -15.46 3.24
N LYS A 74 -7.97 -15.76 3.40
CA LYS A 74 -7.22 -16.60 2.44
C LYS A 74 -7.18 -16.07 0.98
N ALA A 75 -7.18 -14.76 0.76
CA ALA A 75 -6.85 -14.17 -0.55
C ALA A 75 -5.38 -13.73 -0.47
N GLY A 76 -4.42 -14.57 -0.85
CA GLY A 76 -4.23 -14.92 -2.25
C GLY A 76 -3.11 -14.01 -2.78
N SER A 77 -1.89 -14.53 -2.72
CA SER A 77 -0.69 -13.98 -3.34
C SER A 77 -0.91 -13.74 -4.84
N ALA A 78 -1.50 -12.61 -5.27
CA ALA A 78 -1.49 -12.19 -6.68
C ALA A 78 -2.07 -10.76 -6.86
N PHE A 79 -1.21 -9.75 -6.80
CA PHE A 79 -1.16 -8.80 -7.92
C PHE A 79 0.16 -9.05 -8.67
N GLY A 80 0.42 -10.32 -8.98
CA GLY A 80 1.35 -10.69 -10.02
C GLY A 80 0.64 -10.44 -11.34
N LEU A 81 1.27 -9.67 -12.23
CA LEU A 81 1.01 -9.74 -13.65
C LEU A 81 0.85 -11.23 -14.01
N LEU A 82 -0.27 -11.63 -14.60
CA LEU A 82 -0.35 -12.94 -15.24
C LEU A 82 0.60 -12.85 -16.42
N ASP A 83 1.88 -13.14 -16.17
CA ASP A 83 2.85 -13.34 -17.22
C ASP A 83 2.39 -14.59 -17.97
N GLY A 84 1.99 -14.38 -19.23
CA GLY A 84 1.60 -15.47 -20.11
C GLY A 84 2.79 -16.40 -20.30
N GLY A 85 2.56 -17.71 -20.17
CA GLY A 85 3.60 -18.71 -20.38
C GLY A 85 3.07 -20.14 -20.35
N ASP A 86 2.74 -20.62 -21.56
CA ASP A 86 2.77 -21.98 -22.09
C ASP A 86 2.16 -23.16 -21.31
N GLY A 87 1.07 -23.67 -21.89
CA GLY A 87 0.67 -25.08 -21.85
C GLY A 87 0.20 -25.52 -23.24
#